data_AF-A0A7N6AN11-F1
#
_entry.id   AF-A0A7N6AN11-F1
#
_cell.length_a   1.000
_cell.length_b   1.000
_cell.length_c   1.000
_cell.angle_alpha   90.00
_cell.angle_beta   90.00
_cell.angle_gamma   90.00
#
_symmetry.space_group_name_H-M   'P 1'
#
loop_
_entity.id
_entity.type
_entity.pdbx_description
1 polymer ?
#
loop_
_entity_poly.entity_id
_entity_poly.type
_entity_poly.pdbx_seq_one_letter_code
_entity_poly.pdbx_strand_id
1 'polypeptide(L)'
;ARGAMMAASPSAAGGFSASGLSVRKSEEIESLIDLFSKTQYRAKEVTHRVEVIEKHCLELFARDYKYSVIQNSNGDVCGHYPRQIVFLEYECTDVEKDRFESTVQISKLQDLVNRSKLARCRGRFVCPVILYNGKHICRSSTLAGWGELYGRTGYNYIFSGTAHSQKLIFSKNKKNGDSQLFDKVRGHDIKLLRYLSVRYICDLMVENKKVKFGLNVTSSEKVDKAQRYADFTLLSVPYPGCEFFKDYKDRDYTAEGLVFNWNQDYVDAPLTIPVCFTQNLDIDWTQYQSWDLVEQTQNYLKLLLHIINSDDESGLLVHCISGWDRTPLFVSLLRLSLWADGAVHASLEPAEILYLTIAYDWFLFGTCCFFLNQTLFFLLQIFFFCFNFLKHIVSEKFSVKKQRCVIPFLRKGPTSSPQMVVWNKQNPVDEHLSHPLNEARSSSSSSSNQSEHGITRTGSSPLAVPGRRCPFLSERQARLESVREVFLAAYSSTVGLKSSAPSPSGAISGLLEQFARGVGLRGTNAIV
;
A
#
# COMPACT_ATOMS: atom_id res chain seq x y z
N ALA A 1 32.80 65.02 3.02
CA ALA A 1 32.15 64.44 4.21
C ALA A 1 31.05 63.50 3.72
N ARG A 2 31.33 62.19 3.65
CA ARG A 2 30.98 61.17 4.65
C ARG A 2 29.47 60.93 4.76
N GLY A 3 29.04 59.76 4.30
CA GLY A 3 27.73 59.16 4.55
C GLY A 3 27.74 57.71 4.10
N ALA A 4 28.42 56.85 4.88
CA ALA A 4 28.42 55.41 4.69
C ALA A 4 27.04 54.83 5.06
N MET A 5 26.42 54.07 4.17
CA MET A 5 25.30 53.18 4.53
C MET A 5 25.87 51.80 4.86
N MET A 6 25.73 51.44 6.13
CA MET A 6 26.06 50.14 6.71
C MET A 6 25.14 49.04 6.17
N ALA A 7 25.74 47.90 5.83
CA ALA A 7 25.05 46.64 5.64
C ALA A 7 24.50 46.13 6.97
N ALA A 8 23.23 45.73 7.01
CA ALA A 8 22.63 45.01 8.12
C ALA A 8 22.61 43.51 7.80
N SER A 9 23.20 42.71 8.68
CA SER A 9 23.22 41.25 8.65
C SER A 9 21.83 40.65 8.92
N PRO A 10 21.49 39.46 8.37
CA PRO A 10 20.31 38.71 8.81
C PRO A 10 20.64 37.94 10.09
N SER A 11 19.84 38.18 11.13
CA SER A 11 19.90 37.45 12.40
C SER A 11 19.33 36.04 12.28
N ALA A 12 20.19 35.07 12.66
CA ALA A 12 19.92 33.80 13.34
C ALA A 12 18.66 32.99 12.92
N ALA A 13 18.88 32.03 12.03
CA ALA A 13 18.06 30.82 11.95
C ALA A 13 18.22 30.01 13.25
N GLY A 14 17.13 29.85 14.00
CA GLY A 14 17.08 28.95 15.15
C GLY A 14 17.22 27.50 14.67
N GLY A 15 18.30 26.84 15.09
CA GLY A 15 18.52 25.42 14.85
C GLY A 15 17.48 24.59 15.59
N PHE A 16 16.59 23.94 14.86
CA PHE A 16 15.76 22.86 15.41
C PHE A 16 16.66 21.64 15.66
N SER A 17 16.75 21.18 16.90
CA SER A 17 17.42 19.91 17.20
C SER A 17 16.63 18.75 16.58
N ALA A 18 17.33 17.73 16.07
CA ALA A 18 16.70 16.54 15.46
C ALA A 18 15.71 15.84 16.42
N SER A 19 15.95 15.94 17.74
CA SER A 19 15.05 15.43 18.77
C SER A 19 13.71 16.18 18.81
N GLY A 20 13.71 17.51 18.66
CA GLY A 20 12.49 18.32 18.66
C GLY A 20 11.62 18.09 17.42
N LEU A 21 12.24 17.76 16.28
CA LEU A 21 11.53 17.43 15.04
C LEU A 21 10.84 16.06 15.13
N SER A 22 11.52 15.07 15.73
CA SER A 22 10.97 13.73 15.96
C SER A 22 9.77 13.74 16.92
N VAL A 23 9.83 14.55 17.98
CA VAL A 23 8.72 14.72 18.92
C VAL A 23 7.48 15.30 18.24
N ARG A 24 7.64 16.37 17.44
CA ARG A 24 6.50 16.95 16.69
C ARG A 24 5.86 15.97 15.70
N LYS A 25 6.67 15.19 14.97
CA LYS A 25 6.16 14.16 14.06
C LYS A 25 5.35 13.09 14.80
N SER A 26 5.76 12.71 16.01
CA SER A 26 5.02 11.76 16.85
C SER A 26 3.67 12.33 17.29
N GLU A 27 3.64 13.58 17.77
CA GLU A 27 2.40 14.27 18.20
C GLU A 27 1.39 14.40 17.04
N GLU A 28 1.86 14.63 15.82
CA GLU A 28 1.01 14.71 14.62
C GLU A 28 0.33 13.37 14.30
N ILE A 29 1.05 12.25 14.41
CA ILE A 29 0.50 10.91 14.18
C ILE A 29 -0.51 10.55 15.28
N GLU A 30 -0.20 10.85 16.54
CA GLU A 30 -1.13 10.65 17.65
C GLU A 30 -2.43 11.45 17.45
N SER A 31 -2.29 12.74 17.13
CA SER A 31 -3.41 13.61 16.79
C SER A 31 -4.24 13.04 15.64
N LEU A 32 -3.61 12.55 14.58
CA LEU A 32 -4.29 11.95 13.44
C LEU A 32 -5.06 10.66 13.82
N ILE A 33 -4.44 9.76 14.58
CA ILE A 33 -5.08 8.52 15.06
C ILE A 33 -6.27 8.83 15.97
N ASP A 34 -6.12 9.80 16.90
CA ASP A 34 -7.20 10.24 17.78
C ASP A 34 -8.39 10.78 16.97
N LEU A 35 -8.14 11.63 15.97
CA LEU A 35 -9.18 12.16 15.08
C LEU A 35 -9.85 11.03 14.29
N PHE A 36 -9.06 10.16 13.68
CA PHE A 36 -9.55 9.02 12.90
C PHE A 36 -10.44 8.11 13.75
N SER A 37 -10.08 7.85 15.01
CA SER A 37 -10.85 6.98 15.92
C SER A 37 -12.22 7.55 16.32
N LYS A 38 -12.40 8.87 16.25
CA LYS A 38 -13.60 9.58 16.74
C LYS A 38 -14.49 10.12 15.63
N THR A 39 -13.95 10.31 14.42
CA THR A 39 -14.63 11.05 13.37
C THR A 39 -14.60 10.29 12.05
N GLN A 40 -15.75 10.22 11.38
CA GLN A 40 -15.79 9.79 9.99
C GLN A 40 -15.57 10.99 9.06
N TYR A 41 -14.59 10.90 8.16
CA TYR A 41 -14.40 11.93 7.14
C TYR A 41 -15.62 12.06 6.20
N ARG A 42 -15.97 13.31 5.91
CA ARG A 42 -16.96 13.74 4.92
C ARG A 42 -16.46 15.00 4.23
N ALA A 43 -16.40 14.99 2.91
CA ALA A 43 -15.90 16.13 2.12
C ALA A 43 -16.76 17.40 2.25
N LYS A 44 -18.01 17.29 2.70
CA LYS A 44 -18.91 18.42 2.99
C LYS A 44 -18.69 19.08 4.36
N GLU A 45 -18.09 18.36 5.30
CA GLU A 45 -18.00 18.74 6.72
C GLU A 45 -16.52 18.93 7.11
N VAL A 46 -15.74 19.52 6.21
CA VAL A 46 -14.31 19.68 6.40
C VAL A 46 -14.02 20.79 7.41
N THR A 47 -13.29 20.43 8.46
CA THR A 47 -12.78 21.36 9.47
C THR A 47 -11.37 21.83 9.09
N HIS A 48 -10.91 22.94 9.66
CA HIS A 48 -9.53 23.42 9.48
C HIS A 48 -8.48 22.32 9.76
N ARG A 49 -8.72 21.46 10.75
CA ARG A 49 -7.83 20.32 11.06
C ARG A 49 -7.72 19.34 9.90
N VAL A 50 -8.82 19.08 9.20
CA VAL A 50 -8.84 18.20 8.02
C VAL A 50 -8.17 18.86 6.82
N GLU A 51 -8.32 20.18 6.65
CA GLU A 51 -7.60 20.93 5.60
C GLU A 51 -6.08 20.87 5.79
N VAL A 52 -5.60 20.96 7.03
CA VAL A 52 -4.18 20.76 7.36
C VAL A 52 -3.73 19.34 7.00
N ILE A 53 -4.55 18.32 7.28
CA ILE A 53 -4.23 16.92 6.93
C ILE A 53 -4.16 16.74 5.40
N GLU A 54 -5.14 17.26 4.66
CA GLU A 54 -5.15 17.21 3.19
C GLU A 54 -3.91 17.91 2.61
N LYS A 55 -3.60 19.12 3.09
CA LYS A 55 -2.42 19.88 2.66
C LYS A 55 -1.12 19.13 2.95
N HIS A 56 -0.98 18.54 4.14
CA HIS A 56 0.21 17.77 4.49
C HIS A 56 0.35 16.54 3.58
N CYS A 57 -0.73 15.84 3.25
CA CYS A 57 -0.68 14.73 2.28
C CYS A 57 -0.16 15.21 0.92
N LEU A 58 -0.64 16.36 0.42
CA LEU A 58 -0.15 16.94 -0.84
C LEU A 58 1.35 17.27 -0.79
N GLU A 59 1.81 17.86 0.32
CA GLU A 59 3.23 18.19 0.53
C GLU A 59 4.10 16.92 0.54
N LEU A 60 3.62 15.82 1.12
CA LEU A 60 4.32 14.53 1.10
C LEU A 60 4.36 13.91 -0.31
N PHE A 61 3.25 13.93 -1.06
CA PHE A 61 3.24 13.49 -2.45
C PHE A 61 4.19 14.32 -3.33
N ALA A 62 4.25 15.64 -3.11
CA ALA A 62 5.07 16.57 -3.89
C ALA A 62 6.59 16.29 -3.79
N ARG A 63 7.04 15.55 -2.78
CA ARG A 63 8.47 15.27 -2.59
C ARG A 63 9.03 14.33 -3.65
N ASP A 64 8.25 13.32 -4.03
CA ASP A 64 8.70 12.26 -4.94
C ASP A 64 7.93 12.22 -6.26
N TYR A 65 6.89 13.04 -6.43
CA TYR A 65 6.00 12.96 -7.59
C TYR A 65 5.61 14.32 -8.14
N LYS A 66 5.52 14.40 -9.47
CA LYS A 66 4.66 15.37 -10.13
C LYS A 66 3.23 14.84 -10.05
N TYR A 67 2.30 15.68 -9.61
CA TYR A 67 0.90 15.29 -9.52
C TYR A 67 -0.05 16.39 -10.01
N SER A 68 -1.20 15.93 -10.47
CA SER A 68 -2.39 16.73 -10.73
C SER A 68 -3.44 16.47 -9.64
N VAL A 69 -4.42 17.37 -9.52
CA VAL A 69 -5.51 17.23 -8.56
C VAL A 69 -6.83 17.10 -9.29
N ILE A 70 -7.52 15.98 -9.04
CA ILE A 70 -8.92 15.80 -9.37
C ILE A 70 -9.74 16.51 -8.29
N GLN A 71 -10.54 17.49 -8.70
CA GLN A 71 -11.33 18.31 -7.81
C GLN A 71 -12.59 17.57 -7.38
N ASN A 72 -12.79 17.46 -6.07
CA ASN A 72 -13.99 16.92 -5.43
C ASN A 72 -14.53 17.96 -4.44
N SER A 73 -14.71 19.18 -4.93
CA SER A 73 -15.29 20.31 -4.19
C SER A 73 -16.54 19.86 -3.46
N ASN A 74 -16.58 20.06 -2.15
CA ASN A 74 -17.71 19.70 -1.29
C ASN A 74 -18.25 18.26 -1.47
N GLY A 75 -17.42 17.33 -1.94
CA GLY A 75 -17.85 15.96 -2.17
C GLY A 75 -18.81 15.76 -3.34
N ASP A 76 -18.85 16.68 -4.31
CA ASP A 76 -19.77 16.65 -5.46
C ASP A 76 -19.57 15.42 -6.36
N VAL A 77 -18.35 14.87 -6.38
CA VAL A 77 -18.04 13.61 -7.04
C VAL A 77 -18.31 12.46 -6.09
N CYS A 78 -17.68 12.46 -4.92
CA CYS A 78 -17.88 11.46 -3.88
C CYS A 78 -17.71 12.09 -2.49
N GLY A 79 -18.76 12.11 -1.68
CA GLY A 79 -18.73 12.69 -0.33
C GLY A 79 -17.79 11.98 0.66
N HIS A 80 -17.28 10.80 0.28
CA HIS A 80 -16.41 9.95 1.08
C HIS A 80 -14.98 9.86 0.54
N TYR A 81 -14.62 10.66 -0.46
CA TYR A 81 -13.25 10.79 -0.98
C TYR A 81 -12.70 12.19 -0.62
N PRO A 82 -11.36 12.37 -0.58
CA PRO A 82 -10.74 13.67 -0.30
C PRO A 82 -11.31 14.80 -1.17
N ARG A 83 -11.25 16.06 -0.71
CA ARG A 83 -11.64 17.21 -1.57
C ARG A 83 -10.66 17.41 -2.72
N GLN A 84 -9.39 17.09 -2.46
CA GLN A 84 -8.29 17.18 -3.41
C GLN A 84 -7.73 15.76 -3.61
N ILE A 85 -8.13 15.12 -4.70
CA ILE A 85 -7.74 13.75 -5.01
C ILE A 85 -6.50 13.78 -5.88
N VAL A 86 -5.40 13.23 -5.37
CA VAL A 86 -4.09 13.22 -6.02
C VAL A 86 -4.08 12.22 -7.18
N PHE A 87 -3.69 12.72 -8.35
CA PHE A 87 -3.35 11.93 -9.52
C PHE A 87 -1.84 12.06 -9.77
N LEU A 88 -1.08 11.02 -9.44
CA LEU A 88 0.37 10.99 -9.60
C LEU A 88 0.73 10.78 -11.08
N GLU A 89 1.35 11.75 -11.72
CA GLU A 89 1.62 11.69 -13.16
C GLU A 89 2.89 10.90 -13.46
N TYR A 90 3.97 11.25 -12.77
CA TYR A 90 5.27 10.61 -12.88
C TYR A 90 6.09 10.81 -11.60
N GLU A 91 7.02 9.89 -11.35
CA GLU A 91 8.03 10.02 -10.30
C GLU A 91 8.99 11.15 -10.65
N CYS A 92 9.29 12.01 -9.68
CA CYS A 92 10.05 13.22 -9.88
C CYS A 92 11.37 13.13 -9.13
N THR A 93 12.48 13.10 -9.87
CA THR A 93 13.81 13.32 -9.31
C THR A 93 14.15 14.81 -9.36
N ASP A 94 14.93 15.33 -8.41
CA ASP A 94 15.25 16.77 -8.32
C ASP A 94 15.89 17.35 -9.61
N VAL A 95 16.42 16.49 -10.50
CA VAL A 95 17.06 16.86 -11.76
C VAL A 95 16.05 17.05 -12.92
N GLU A 96 14.82 16.53 -12.78
CA GLU A 96 13.86 16.37 -13.88
C GLU A 96 12.59 17.24 -13.74
N LYS A 97 12.47 18.01 -12.65
CA LYS A 97 11.28 18.85 -12.32
C LYS A 97 10.79 19.76 -13.44
N ASP A 98 11.68 20.21 -14.32
CA ASP A 98 11.38 21.19 -15.38
C ASP A 98 11.55 20.65 -16.82
N ARG A 99 11.83 19.34 -17.01
CA ARG A 99 12.14 18.79 -18.35
C ARG A 99 10.95 18.17 -19.09
N PHE A 100 9.89 17.78 -18.37
CA PHE A 100 8.75 17.08 -18.95
C PHE A 100 7.44 17.86 -18.78
N GLU A 101 6.82 18.20 -19.92
CA GLU A 101 5.45 18.71 -19.93
C GLU A 101 4.46 17.57 -19.61
N SER A 102 3.49 17.85 -18.74
CA SER A 102 2.44 16.90 -18.40
C SER A 102 1.66 16.50 -19.66
N THR A 103 1.62 15.20 -19.95
CA THR A 103 0.79 14.65 -21.02
C THR A 103 -0.66 14.42 -20.58
N VAL A 104 -0.96 14.66 -19.30
CA VAL A 104 -2.23 14.28 -18.68
C VAL A 104 -3.26 15.38 -18.87
N GLN A 105 -4.30 15.07 -19.63
CA GLN A 105 -5.47 15.93 -19.77
C GLN A 105 -6.36 15.83 -18.52
N ILE A 106 -6.00 16.55 -17.46
CA ILE A 106 -6.72 16.52 -16.17
C ILE A 106 -8.21 16.85 -16.32
N SER A 107 -8.58 17.72 -17.26
CA SER A 107 -9.98 18.04 -17.58
C SER A 107 -10.76 16.84 -18.11
N LYS A 108 -10.13 16.01 -18.96
CA LYS A 108 -10.71 14.77 -19.47
C LYS A 108 -10.86 13.73 -18.36
N LEU A 109 -9.85 13.61 -17.49
CA LEU A 109 -9.93 12.72 -16.32
C LEU A 109 -11.07 13.16 -15.38
N GLN A 110 -11.20 14.45 -15.10
CA GLN A 110 -12.28 15.01 -14.29
C GLN A 110 -13.67 14.69 -14.88
N ASP A 111 -13.84 14.79 -16.21
CA ASP A 111 -15.09 14.40 -16.90
C ASP A 111 -15.39 12.90 -16.77
N LEU A 112 -14.39 12.03 -16.96
CA LEU A 112 -14.53 10.58 -16.79
C LEU A 112 -14.93 10.20 -15.35
N VAL A 113 -14.31 10.84 -14.37
CA VAL A 113 -14.63 10.68 -12.95
C VAL A 113 -16.07 11.12 -12.65
N ASN A 114 -16.48 12.29 -13.14
CA ASN A 114 -17.83 12.80 -12.97
C ASN A 114 -18.90 11.87 -13.56
N ARG A 115 -18.62 11.26 -14.71
CA ARG A 115 -19.55 10.35 -15.40
C ARG A 115 -19.63 8.96 -14.78
N SER A 116 -18.58 8.50 -14.09
CA SER A 116 -18.49 7.15 -13.52
C SER A 116 -18.93 7.05 -12.05
N LYS A 117 -19.08 8.17 -11.33
CA LYS A 117 -19.38 8.20 -9.88
C LYS A 117 -20.63 7.43 -9.41
N LEU A 118 -21.55 7.07 -10.31
CA LEU A 118 -22.74 6.28 -9.98
C LEU A 118 -22.55 4.77 -10.13
N ALA A 119 -21.45 4.33 -10.73
CA ALA A 119 -21.26 2.93 -11.03
C ALA A 119 -20.97 2.10 -9.78
N ARG A 120 -20.19 2.62 -8.83
CA ARG A 120 -19.76 1.83 -7.66
C ARG A 120 -20.52 2.23 -6.39
N CYS A 121 -20.55 1.32 -5.43
CA CYS A 121 -21.25 1.52 -4.17
C CYS A 121 -20.77 2.78 -3.44
N ARG A 122 -21.67 3.42 -2.71
CA ARG A 122 -21.46 4.69 -1.98
C ARG A 122 -21.11 5.89 -2.85
N GLY A 123 -21.41 5.83 -4.16
CA GLY A 123 -21.12 6.92 -5.09
C GLY A 123 -19.62 7.03 -5.35
N ARG A 124 -18.90 5.91 -5.19
CA ARG A 124 -17.47 5.84 -5.41
C ARG A 124 -17.18 5.65 -6.90
N PHE A 125 -15.94 5.97 -7.24
CA PHE A 125 -15.37 5.71 -8.55
C PHE A 125 -13.96 5.12 -8.36
N VAL A 126 -13.37 4.63 -9.44
CA VAL A 126 -12.00 4.09 -9.43
C VAL A 126 -11.02 5.23 -9.19
N CYS A 127 -10.33 5.22 -8.06
CA CYS A 127 -9.40 6.27 -7.68
C CYS A 127 -7.96 5.74 -7.71
N PRO A 128 -7.05 6.34 -8.50
CA PRO A 128 -5.63 6.02 -8.40
C PRO A 128 -5.07 6.52 -7.06
N VAL A 129 -4.21 5.73 -6.43
CA VAL A 129 -3.65 6.03 -5.09
C VAL A 129 -2.17 5.75 -4.95
N ILE A 130 -1.60 4.89 -5.79
CA ILE A 130 -0.15 4.63 -5.87
C ILE A 130 0.24 4.64 -7.35
N LEU A 131 1.37 5.26 -7.65
CA LEU A 131 2.06 5.14 -8.94
C LEU A 131 3.32 4.31 -8.69
N TYR A 132 3.48 3.24 -9.46
CA TYR A 132 4.63 2.35 -9.37
C TYR A 132 5.04 1.92 -10.78
N ASN A 133 6.28 2.21 -11.19
CA ASN A 133 6.79 1.92 -12.53
C ASN A 133 5.83 2.39 -13.64
N GLY A 134 5.32 3.62 -13.55
CA GLY A 134 4.39 4.19 -14.53
C GLY A 134 2.96 3.64 -14.49
N LYS A 135 2.65 2.68 -13.61
CA LYS A 135 1.32 2.07 -13.48
C LYS A 135 0.58 2.57 -12.26
N HIS A 136 -0.73 2.71 -12.41
CA HIS A 136 -1.61 3.07 -11.30
C HIS A 136 -2.15 1.85 -10.57
N ILE A 137 -1.93 1.84 -9.25
CA ILE A 137 -2.74 1.03 -8.34
C ILE A 137 -3.90 1.91 -7.89
N CYS A 138 -5.10 1.43 -8.19
CA CYS A 138 -6.35 2.07 -7.94
C CYS A 138 -7.11 1.35 -6.82
N ARG A 139 -8.02 2.10 -6.19
CA ARG A 139 -8.94 1.57 -5.20
C ARG A 139 -10.37 1.98 -5.51
N SER A 140 -11.33 1.17 -5.06
CA SER A 140 -12.74 1.57 -5.04
C SER A 140 -13.59 0.66 -4.15
N SER A 141 -14.91 0.82 -4.24
CA SER A 141 -15.89 -0.19 -3.83
C SER A 141 -16.31 -1.07 -5.01
N THR A 142 -17.10 -2.09 -4.73
CA THR A 142 -17.73 -2.94 -5.75
C THR A 142 -18.82 -2.19 -6.52
N LEU A 143 -19.35 -2.83 -7.57
CA LEU A 143 -20.42 -2.32 -8.40
C LEU A 143 -21.76 -2.10 -7.62
N ALA A 144 -22.39 -0.95 -7.82
CA ALA A 144 -23.68 -0.60 -7.22
C ALA A 144 -24.83 -1.49 -7.72
N GLY A 145 -25.71 -1.94 -6.82
CA GLY A 145 -26.90 -2.71 -7.18
C GLY A 145 -28.05 -1.84 -7.75
N TRP A 146 -29.14 -2.50 -8.16
CA TRP A 146 -30.36 -1.86 -8.68
C TRP A 146 -30.94 -0.82 -7.72
N GLY A 147 -31.17 -1.19 -6.46
CA GLY A 147 -31.79 -0.30 -5.48
C GLY A 147 -30.98 0.97 -5.24
N GLU A 148 -29.66 0.85 -5.23
CA GLU A 148 -28.75 1.98 -5.04
C GLU A 148 -28.72 2.90 -6.27
N LEU A 149 -28.71 2.34 -7.49
CA LEU A 149 -28.67 3.13 -8.72
C LEU A 149 -29.98 3.90 -8.95
N TYR A 150 -31.14 3.28 -8.70
CA TYR A 150 -32.44 3.93 -8.84
C TYR A 150 -32.71 4.93 -7.74
N GLY A 151 -32.37 4.58 -6.49
CA GLY A 151 -32.49 5.52 -5.37
C GLY A 151 -31.69 6.81 -5.62
N ARG A 152 -30.47 6.70 -6.17
CA ARG A 152 -29.66 7.87 -6.53
C ARG A 152 -30.17 8.62 -7.74
N THR A 153 -30.56 7.91 -8.80
CA THR A 153 -31.01 8.56 -10.04
C THR A 153 -32.35 9.28 -9.83
N GLY A 154 -33.27 8.68 -9.06
CA GLY A 154 -34.53 9.30 -8.67
C GLY A 154 -34.34 10.50 -7.73
N TYR A 155 -33.44 10.40 -6.74
CA TYR A 155 -33.16 11.53 -5.84
C TYR A 155 -32.46 12.69 -6.58
N ASN A 156 -31.45 12.41 -7.41
CA ASN A 156 -30.81 13.45 -8.20
C ASN A 156 -31.79 14.14 -9.15
N TYR A 157 -32.74 13.41 -9.76
CA TYR A 157 -33.76 13.98 -10.66
C TYR A 157 -34.77 14.89 -9.94
N ILE A 158 -35.16 14.55 -8.71
CA ILE A 158 -36.14 15.33 -7.93
C ILE A 158 -35.50 16.60 -7.33
N PHE A 159 -34.21 16.55 -6.99
CA PHE A 159 -33.52 17.65 -6.31
C PHE A 159 -32.61 18.50 -7.20
N SER A 160 -32.38 18.15 -8.48
CA SER A 160 -31.51 18.92 -9.40
C SER A 160 -32.15 20.12 -10.08
N GLY A 161 -33.39 20.51 -9.73
CA GLY A 161 -33.88 21.88 -9.90
C GLY A 161 -33.77 22.55 -11.28
N THR A 162 -33.72 21.82 -12.38
CA THR A 162 -33.76 22.40 -13.73
C THR A 162 -35.10 22.09 -14.38
N ALA A 163 -35.94 23.11 -14.44
CA ALA A 163 -37.16 23.14 -15.23
C ALA A 163 -36.82 23.08 -16.73
N HIS A 164 -36.61 21.88 -17.27
CA HIS A 164 -36.76 21.62 -18.70
C HIS A 164 -37.60 20.37 -18.91
N SER A 165 -38.81 20.61 -19.42
CA SER A 165 -39.83 19.64 -19.75
C SER A 165 -39.34 18.62 -20.78
N GLN A 166 -38.80 17.51 -20.30
CA GLN A 166 -39.02 16.21 -20.94
C GLN A 166 -39.65 15.30 -19.90
N LYS A 167 -40.98 15.20 -19.95
CA LYS A 167 -41.75 14.12 -19.31
C LYS A 167 -41.24 12.80 -19.89
N LEU A 168 -40.23 12.20 -19.27
CA LEU A 168 -39.96 10.78 -19.45
C LEU A 168 -41.12 10.05 -18.77
N ILE A 169 -42.10 9.70 -19.60
CA ILE A 169 -43.24 8.86 -19.27
C ILE A 169 -42.70 7.70 -18.43
N PHE A 170 -43.23 7.50 -17.21
CA PHE A 170 -43.17 6.22 -16.50
C PHE A 170 -43.92 5.18 -17.34
N SER A 171 -43.29 4.79 -18.45
CA SER A 171 -43.87 3.89 -19.43
C SER A 171 -43.68 2.47 -18.91
N LYS A 172 -44.72 1.67 -19.03
CA LYS A 172 -44.83 0.27 -18.57
C LYS A 172 -43.79 -0.71 -19.18
N ASN A 173 -42.76 -0.21 -19.87
CA ASN A 173 -41.64 -0.98 -20.42
C ASN A 173 -40.40 -0.92 -19.49
N LYS A 174 -40.56 -1.35 -18.25
CA LYS A 174 -39.52 -1.29 -17.20
C LYS A 174 -38.22 -1.99 -17.64
N LYS A 175 -38.30 -3.20 -18.21
CA LYS A 175 -37.12 -4.03 -18.52
C LYS A 175 -36.13 -3.46 -19.55
N ASN A 176 -36.58 -2.65 -20.52
CA ASN A 176 -35.72 -2.21 -21.62
C ASN A 176 -34.90 -0.94 -21.27
N GLY A 177 -35.50 0.02 -20.56
CA GLY A 177 -34.79 1.22 -20.08
C GLY A 177 -33.80 0.89 -18.95
N ASP A 178 -34.16 -0.11 -18.15
CA ASP A 178 -33.37 -0.72 -17.09
C ASP A 178 -31.99 -1.22 -17.60
N SER A 179 -31.95 -2.01 -18.68
CA SER A 179 -30.68 -2.49 -19.26
C SER A 179 -29.82 -1.33 -19.80
N GLN A 180 -30.44 -0.37 -20.50
CA GLN A 180 -29.74 0.76 -21.11
C GLN A 180 -29.06 1.67 -20.07
N LEU A 181 -29.70 1.89 -18.91
CA LEU A 181 -29.10 2.67 -17.82
C LEU A 181 -27.87 1.97 -17.24
N PHE A 182 -27.97 0.66 -17.00
CA PHE A 182 -26.85 -0.13 -16.51
C PHE A 182 -25.69 -0.11 -17.50
N ASP A 183 -25.94 -0.35 -18.78
CA ASP A 183 -24.90 -0.38 -19.81
C ASP A 183 -24.22 0.99 -19.94
N LYS A 184 -24.98 2.08 -19.84
CA LYS A 184 -24.43 3.44 -19.81
C LYS A 184 -23.53 3.67 -18.60
N VAL A 185 -24.01 3.39 -17.39
CA VAL A 185 -23.28 3.64 -16.13
C VAL A 185 -22.04 2.76 -16.02
N ARG A 186 -22.14 1.47 -16.36
CA ARG A 186 -21.00 0.54 -16.43
C ARG A 186 -20.02 0.93 -17.52
N GLY A 187 -20.52 1.36 -18.69
CA GLY A 187 -19.69 1.87 -19.76
C GLY A 187 -18.83 3.07 -19.33
N HIS A 188 -19.33 3.95 -18.46
CA HIS A 188 -18.54 5.04 -17.89
C HIS A 188 -17.45 4.55 -16.93
N ASP A 189 -17.75 3.57 -16.06
CA ASP A 189 -16.76 2.94 -15.17
C ASP A 189 -15.64 2.26 -15.97
N ILE A 190 -16.00 1.49 -17.00
CA ILE A 190 -15.06 0.82 -17.91
C ILE A 190 -14.17 1.84 -18.65
N LYS A 191 -14.74 2.96 -19.11
CA LYS A 191 -13.96 4.03 -19.73
C LYS A 191 -12.94 4.63 -18.76
N LEU A 192 -13.31 4.84 -17.49
CA LEU A 192 -12.38 5.33 -16.48
C LEU A 192 -11.29 4.29 -16.17
N LEU A 193 -11.66 3.02 -15.99
CA LEU A 193 -10.71 1.92 -15.79
C LEU A 193 -9.66 1.87 -16.90
N ARG A 194 -10.10 1.92 -18.16
CA ARG A 194 -9.20 1.92 -19.34
C ARG A 194 -8.33 3.19 -19.40
N TYR A 195 -8.88 4.34 -19.03
CA TYR A 195 -8.10 5.59 -18.99
C TYR A 195 -6.99 5.55 -17.93
N LEU A 196 -7.22 4.85 -16.82
CA LEU A 196 -6.22 4.61 -15.76
C LEU A 196 -5.34 3.39 -16.04
N SER A 197 -5.38 2.85 -17.26
CA SER A 197 -4.66 1.65 -17.70
C SER A 197 -4.91 0.42 -16.81
N VAL A 198 -6.05 0.35 -16.11
CA VAL A 198 -6.36 -0.82 -15.27
C VAL A 198 -6.69 -2.01 -16.15
N ARG A 199 -5.97 -3.11 -15.94
CA ARG A 199 -6.26 -4.42 -16.55
C ARG A 199 -6.69 -5.45 -15.53
N TYR A 200 -6.09 -5.39 -14.33
CA TYR A 200 -6.33 -6.34 -13.25
C TYR A 200 -7.34 -5.79 -12.26
N ILE A 201 -8.34 -6.58 -11.90
CA ILE A 201 -9.33 -6.23 -10.88
C ILE A 201 -9.30 -7.28 -9.78
N CYS A 202 -8.81 -6.87 -8.61
CA CYS A 202 -8.76 -7.66 -7.38
C CYS A 202 -10.03 -7.41 -6.55
N ASP A 203 -10.90 -8.43 -6.53
CA ASP A 203 -12.13 -8.46 -5.74
C ASP A 203 -11.91 -9.27 -4.45
N LEU A 204 -11.96 -8.55 -3.31
CA LEU A 204 -11.77 -9.11 -1.97
C LEU A 204 -13.09 -9.61 -1.32
N MET A 205 -14.21 -9.57 -2.05
CA MET A 205 -15.51 -10.00 -1.53
C MET A 205 -15.59 -11.52 -1.38
N VAL A 206 -16.02 -11.97 -0.20
CA VAL A 206 -16.40 -13.37 0.09
C VAL A 206 -17.75 -13.72 -0.52
N GLU A 207 -18.52 -12.71 -0.92
CA GLU A 207 -19.81 -12.87 -1.59
C GLU A 207 -19.75 -12.44 -3.07
N ASN A 208 -20.63 -13.01 -3.90
CA ASN A 208 -20.89 -12.56 -5.27
C ASN A 208 -21.75 -11.29 -5.28
N LYS A 209 -22.69 -11.21 -4.35
CA LYS A 209 -23.60 -10.08 -4.14
C LYS A 209 -23.85 -9.90 -2.66
N LYS A 210 -23.77 -8.66 -2.17
CA LYS A 210 -24.15 -8.39 -0.79
C LYS A 210 -25.67 -8.25 -0.69
N VAL A 211 -26.27 -9.00 0.22
CA VAL A 211 -27.66 -8.84 0.63
C VAL A 211 -27.74 -8.01 1.91
N LYS A 212 -28.64 -7.03 1.97
CA LYS A 212 -29.05 -6.36 3.21
C LYS A 212 -30.56 -6.26 3.23
N PHE A 213 -31.18 -6.61 4.35
CA PHE A 213 -32.65 -6.59 4.51
C PHE A 213 -33.40 -7.33 3.38
N GLY A 214 -32.87 -8.47 2.93
CA GLY A 214 -33.44 -9.26 1.84
C GLY A 214 -33.23 -8.70 0.43
N LEU A 215 -32.52 -7.57 0.27
CA LEU A 215 -32.25 -6.94 -1.02
C LEU A 215 -30.77 -7.06 -1.41
N ASN A 216 -30.52 -7.42 -2.67
CA ASN A 216 -29.19 -7.34 -3.27
C ASN A 216 -28.77 -5.86 -3.39
N VAL A 217 -27.88 -5.42 -2.51
CA VAL A 217 -27.38 -4.04 -2.48
C VAL A 217 -26.17 -3.84 -3.37
N THR A 218 -25.41 -4.89 -3.67
CA THR A 218 -24.22 -4.81 -4.53
C THR A 218 -24.19 -5.92 -5.60
N SER A 219 -23.36 -5.70 -6.61
CA SER A 219 -22.89 -6.74 -7.53
C SER A 219 -21.37 -6.69 -7.59
N SER A 220 -20.72 -7.82 -7.87
CA SER A 220 -19.32 -7.85 -8.27
C SER A 220 -19.21 -8.00 -9.79
N GLU A 221 -18.11 -7.50 -10.35
CA GLU A 221 -17.64 -7.73 -11.71
C GLU A 221 -17.68 -9.23 -12.07
N LYS A 222 -17.36 -10.12 -11.10
CA LYS A 222 -17.32 -11.58 -11.28
C LYS A 222 -18.67 -12.23 -11.58
N VAL A 223 -19.78 -11.53 -11.31
CA VAL A 223 -21.14 -12.00 -11.61
C VAL A 223 -21.88 -11.06 -12.57
N ASP A 224 -21.14 -10.30 -13.38
CA ASP A 224 -21.72 -9.50 -14.46
C ASP A 224 -22.22 -10.39 -15.60
N LYS A 225 -23.54 -10.64 -15.62
CA LYS A 225 -24.19 -11.45 -16.65
C LYS A 225 -24.03 -10.91 -18.07
N ALA A 226 -23.83 -9.60 -18.21
CA ALA A 226 -23.63 -8.95 -19.51
C ALA A 226 -22.17 -9.01 -20.00
N GLN A 227 -21.26 -9.58 -19.18
CA GLN A 227 -19.84 -9.74 -19.53
C GLN A 227 -19.16 -8.43 -19.93
N ARG A 228 -19.59 -7.28 -19.38
CA ARG A 228 -19.06 -5.97 -19.76
C ARG A 228 -17.63 -5.77 -19.30
N TYR A 229 -17.23 -6.51 -18.26
CA TYR A 229 -15.88 -6.49 -17.70
C TYR A 229 -15.01 -7.64 -18.21
N ALA A 230 -15.41 -8.38 -19.25
CA ALA A 230 -14.67 -9.55 -19.74
C ALA A 230 -13.28 -9.23 -20.29
N ASP A 231 -13.04 -7.99 -20.73
CA ASP A 231 -11.71 -7.55 -21.19
C ASP A 231 -10.71 -7.31 -20.04
N PHE A 232 -11.19 -7.29 -18.79
CA PHE A 232 -10.35 -7.18 -17.61
C PHE A 232 -10.04 -8.56 -17.05
N THR A 233 -8.86 -8.69 -16.46
CA THR A 233 -8.46 -9.91 -15.75
C THR A 233 -8.94 -9.84 -14.30
N LEU A 234 -10.02 -10.56 -14.00
CA LEU A 234 -10.61 -10.60 -12.67
C LEU A 234 -9.89 -11.61 -11.76
N LEU A 235 -9.57 -11.17 -10.55
CA LEU A 235 -8.99 -11.96 -9.47
C LEU A 235 -10.03 -12.00 -8.34
N SER A 236 -10.74 -13.12 -8.20
CA SER A 236 -11.63 -13.34 -7.05
C SER A 236 -10.80 -13.88 -5.90
N VAL A 237 -10.41 -13.02 -4.96
CA VAL A 237 -9.53 -13.35 -3.83
C VAL A 237 -10.28 -13.08 -2.52
N PRO A 238 -11.27 -13.92 -2.16
CA PRO A 238 -12.17 -13.65 -1.05
C PRO A 238 -11.37 -13.49 0.24
N TYR A 239 -11.63 -12.42 1.00
CA TYR A 239 -10.93 -12.10 2.24
C TYR A 239 -11.92 -11.68 3.32
N PRO A 240 -11.72 -12.10 4.60
CA PRO A 240 -12.65 -11.78 5.68
C PRO A 240 -12.89 -10.28 5.87
N GLY A 241 -14.16 -9.92 6.11
CA GLY A 241 -14.57 -8.55 6.41
C GLY A 241 -14.15 -8.09 7.81
N CYS A 242 -14.42 -6.83 8.14
CA CYS A 242 -14.05 -6.27 9.45
C CYS A 242 -14.63 -7.04 10.64
N GLU A 243 -15.80 -7.65 10.48
CA GLU A 243 -16.50 -8.42 11.52
C GLU A 243 -15.65 -9.58 12.07
N PHE A 244 -14.84 -10.22 11.22
CA PHE A 244 -13.92 -11.29 11.63
C PHE A 244 -12.76 -10.78 12.50
N PHE A 245 -12.38 -9.51 12.37
CA PHE A 245 -11.30 -8.94 13.18
C PHE A 245 -11.71 -8.71 14.65
N LYS A 246 -12.97 -8.97 15.01
CA LYS A 246 -13.35 -9.18 16.41
C LYS A 246 -12.57 -10.34 17.01
N ASP A 247 -12.52 -11.48 16.33
CA ASP A 247 -11.88 -12.70 16.81
C ASP A 247 -10.37 -12.50 16.96
N TYR A 248 -9.77 -11.68 16.09
CA TYR A 248 -8.38 -11.25 16.22
C TYR A 248 -8.11 -10.50 17.53
N LYS A 249 -9.00 -9.59 17.92
CA LYS A 249 -8.87 -8.95 19.24
C LYS A 249 -9.14 -9.93 20.37
N ASP A 250 -10.19 -10.74 20.28
CA ASP A 250 -10.58 -11.67 21.34
C ASP A 250 -9.46 -12.71 21.60
N ARG A 251 -8.50 -12.85 20.66
CA ARG A 251 -7.24 -13.59 20.78
C ARG A 251 -6.02 -12.71 21.14
N ASP A 252 -6.24 -11.60 21.84
CA ASP A 252 -5.20 -10.65 22.26
C ASP A 252 -4.30 -10.20 21.10
N TYR A 253 -4.90 -9.94 19.94
CA TYR A 253 -4.19 -9.51 18.74
C TYR A 253 -3.17 -10.54 18.23
N THR A 254 -3.47 -11.83 18.39
CA THR A 254 -2.72 -12.96 17.82
C THR A 254 -3.45 -13.52 16.60
N ALA A 255 -2.88 -13.30 15.41
CA ALA A 255 -3.47 -13.69 14.13
C ALA A 255 -3.06 -15.10 13.68
N GLU A 256 -1.96 -15.61 14.22
CA GLU A 256 -1.47 -16.96 13.97
C GLU A 256 -2.49 -17.99 14.47
N GLY A 257 -2.82 -18.94 13.59
CA GLY A 257 -3.85 -19.96 13.82
C GLY A 257 -5.29 -19.42 13.84
N LEU A 258 -5.54 -18.14 13.55
CA LEU A 258 -6.89 -17.59 13.41
C LEU A 258 -7.42 -17.82 11.99
N VAL A 259 -8.23 -18.87 11.82
CA VAL A 259 -8.79 -19.28 10.51
C VAL A 259 -10.22 -18.75 10.35
N PHE A 260 -10.54 -18.17 9.19
CA PHE A 260 -11.89 -17.72 8.88
C PHE A 260 -12.83 -18.90 8.66
N ASN A 261 -14.05 -18.85 9.20
CA ASN A 261 -15.04 -19.88 8.94
C ASN A 261 -15.62 -19.72 7.52
N TRP A 262 -15.19 -20.56 6.58
CA TRP A 262 -15.68 -20.53 5.20
C TRP A 262 -17.07 -21.16 5.02
N ASN A 263 -17.54 -21.93 6.01
CA ASN A 263 -18.85 -22.59 5.99
C ASN A 263 -19.94 -21.65 6.51
N GLN A 264 -20.08 -20.48 5.87
CA GLN A 264 -21.10 -19.48 6.19
C GLN A 264 -21.99 -19.25 4.97
N ASP A 265 -23.31 -19.13 5.17
CA ASP A 265 -24.29 -19.06 4.06
C ASP A 265 -24.07 -17.90 3.09
N TYR A 266 -23.43 -16.82 3.54
CA TYR A 266 -23.15 -15.66 2.71
C TYR A 266 -21.81 -15.76 1.95
N VAL A 267 -21.04 -16.82 2.15
CA VAL A 267 -19.76 -17.06 1.48
C VAL A 267 -20.01 -17.91 0.24
N ASP A 268 -20.13 -17.25 -0.92
CA ASP A 268 -20.45 -17.88 -2.20
C ASP A 268 -19.47 -17.50 -3.34
N ALA A 269 -18.40 -16.74 -3.03
CA ALA A 269 -17.35 -16.41 -3.98
C ALA A 269 -16.11 -17.30 -3.78
N PRO A 270 -15.82 -18.24 -4.69
CA PRO A 270 -14.60 -19.04 -4.61
C PRO A 270 -13.36 -18.21 -4.96
N LEU A 271 -12.20 -18.71 -4.52
CA LEU A 271 -10.91 -18.22 -4.98
C LEU A 271 -10.78 -18.52 -6.48
N THR A 272 -10.51 -17.50 -7.29
CA THR A 272 -10.28 -17.65 -8.74
C THR A 272 -9.13 -16.73 -9.14
N ILE A 273 -8.01 -17.33 -9.54
CA ILE A 273 -6.80 -16.65 -10.00
C ILE A 273 -6.45 -17.18 -11.39
N PRO A 274 -6.17 -16.34 -12.38
CA PRO A 274 -5.65 -16.77 -13.67
C PRO A 274 -4.38 -17.59 -13.51
N VAL A 275 -4.29 -18.70 -14.25
CA VAL A 275 -3.18 -19.67 -14.16
C VAL A 275 -1.80 -19.02 -14.39
N CYS A 276 -1.73 -17.95 -15.20
CA CYS A 276 -0.48 -17.23 -15.43
C CYS A 276 0.12 -16.58 -14.18
N PHE A 277 -0.66 -16.38 -13.11
CA PHE A 277 -0.19 -15.79 -11.85
C PHE A 277 0.00 -16.80 -10.72
N THR A 278 -0.46 -18.05 -10.90
CA THR A 278 -0.27 -19.10 -9.89
C THR A 278 1.09 -19.77 -10.01
N GLN A 279 1.65 -19.76 -11.23
CA GLN A 279 3.01 -20.22 -11.51
C GLN A 279 4.01 -19.24 -10.87
N ASN A 280 5.05 -19.77 -10.21
CA ASN A 280 6.16 -19.02 -9.60
C ASN A 280 5.94 -18.40 -8.20
N LEU A 281 4.77 -18.59 -7.56
CA LEU A 281 4.54 -18.08 -6.20
C LEU A 281 4.77 -19.11 -5.08
N ASP A 282 4.91 -20.40 -5.41
CA ASP A 282 5.08 -21.50 -4.45
C ASP A 282 4.00 -21.47 -3.34
N ILE A 283 2.74 -21.34 -3.76
CA ILE A 283 1.55 -21.28 -2.89
C ILE A 283 0.57 -22.34 -3.35
N ASP A 284 0.12 -23.19 -2.43
CA ASP A 284 -0.97 -24.13 -2.68
C ASP A 284 -2.33 -23.44 -2.50
N TRP A 285 -2.81 -22.82 -3.57
CA TRP A 285 -4.10 -22.10 -3.61
C TRP A 285 -5.31 -22.98 -3.28
N THR A 286 -5.19 -24.32 -3.35
CA THR A 286 -6.31 -25.21 -3.01
C THR A 286 -6.62 -25.20 -1.51
N GLN A 287 -5.63 -24.85 -0.68
CA GLN A 287 -5.73 -24.80 0.78
C GLN A 287 -6.15 -23.41 1.30
N TYR A 288 -6.65 -22.51 0.44
CA TYR A 288 -6.95 -21.14 0.86
C TYR A 288 -7.97 -21.03 2.00
N GLN A 289 -8.81 -22.05 2.16
CA GLN A 289 -9.80 -22.11 3.23
C GLN A 289 -9.23 -22.57 4.58
N SER A 290 -8.05 -23.18 4.60
CA SER A 290 -7.37 -23.61 5.84
C SER A 290 -6.29 -22.64 6.30
N TRP A 291 -5.91 -21.67 5.48
CA TRP A 291 -4.94 -20.65 5.88
C TRP A 291 -5.44 -19.84 7.06
N ASP A 292 -4.54 -19.57 8.01
CA ASP A 292 -4.81 -18.58 9.03
C ASP A 292 -4.76 -17.17 8.44
N LEU A 293 -5.18 -16.18 9.23
CA LEU A 293 -5.23 -14.79 8.82
C LEU A 293 -3.86 -14.29 8.36
N VAL A 294 -2.74 -14.73 8.97
CA VAL A 294 -1.40 -14.29 8.58
C VAL A 294 -1.04 -14.82 7.20
N GLU A 295 -1.15 -16.14 7.02
CA GLU A 295 -0.82 -16.81 5.76
C GLU A 295 -1.71 -16.30 4.61
N GLN A 296 -3.00 -16.11 4.87
CA GLN A 296 -3.93 -15.58 3.87
C GLN A 296 -3.54 -14.16 3.43
N THR A 297 -3.25 -13.24 4.37
CA THR A 297 -2.80 -11.89 4.02
C THR A 297 -1.46 -11.92 3.27
N GLN A 298 -0.51 -12.77 3.70
CA GLN A 298 0.79 -12.91 3.04
C GLN A 298 0.64 -13.40 1.59
N ASN A 299 -0.16 -14.44 1.37
CA ASN A 299 -0.34 -15.05 0.05
C ASN A 299 -1.03 -14.09 -0.92
N TYR A 300 -2.04 -13.36 -0.47
CA TYR A 300 -2.68 -12.34 -1.29
C TYR A 300 -1.76 -11.14 -1.55
N LEU A 301 -0.97 -10.69 -0.57
CA LEU A 301 0.01 -9.62 -0.82
C LEU A 301 1.07 -10.05 -1.85
N LYS A 302 1.60 -11.27 -1.75
CA LYS A 302 2.54 -11.84 -2.74
C LYS A 302 1.92 -11.87 -4.13
N LEU A 303 0.66 -12.30 -4.25
CA LEU A 303 -0.06 -12.28 -5.53
C LEU A 303 -0.12 -10.88 -6.12
N LEU A 304 -0.54 -9.89 -5.33
CA LEU A 304 -0.67 -8.52 -5.82
C LEU A 304 0.69 -7.91 -6.22
N LEU A 305 1.74 -8.15 -5.42
CA LEU A 305 3.11 -7.73 -5.74
C LEU A 305 3.62 -8.41 -7.02
N HIS A 306 3.35 -9.71 -7.19
CA HIS A 306 3.73 -10.44 -8.39
C HIS A 306 3.03 -9.89 -9.63
N ILE A 307 1.74 -9.61 -9.57
CA ILE A 307 0.97 -9.06 -10.69
C ILE A 307 1.52 -7.70 -11.12
N ILE A 308 1.69 -6.77 -10.17
CA ILE A 308 2.18 -5.42 -10.50
C ILE A 308 3.64 -5.41 -10.93
N ASN A 309 4.43 -6.46 -10.64
CA ASN A 309 5.83 -6.58 -11.05
C ASN A 309 6.02 -7.39 -12.35
N SER A 310 4.99 -8.11 -12.80
CA SER A 310 5.07 -8.98 -14.00
C SER A 310 4.58 -8.31 -15.28
N ASP A 311 3.70 -7.32 -15.17
CA ASP A 311 3.14 -6.57 -16.30
C ASP A 311 3.59 -5.11 -16.20
N ASP A 312 4.36 -4.63 -17.16
CA ASP A 312 4.96 -3.29 -17.14
C ASP A 312 3.99 -2.16 -17.54
N GLU A 313 2.87 -2.49 -18.17
CA GLU A 313 1.96 -1.49 -18.77
C GLU A 313 0.65 -1.34 -17.98
N SER A 314 0.27 -2.37 -17.24
CA SER A 314 -1.10 -2.47 -16.71
C SER A 314 -1.22 -2.13 -15.22
N GLY A 315 -2.21 -1.29 -14.91
CA GLY A 315 -2.64 -0.98 -13.55
C GLY A 315 -3.51 -2.06 -12.91
N LEU A 316 -3.69 -1.91 -11.60
CA LEU A 316 -4.44 -2.80 -10.72
C LEU A 316 -5.54 -2.04 -9.99
N LEU A 317 -6.77 -2.53 -9.98
CA LEU A 317 -7.81 -2.08 -9.07
C LEU A 317 -7.95 -3.06 -7.90
N VAL A 318 -7.89 -2.56 -6.67
CA VAL A 318 -8.25 -3.31 -5.45
C VAL A 318 -9.59 -2.81 -4.92
N HIS A 319 -10.55 -3.70 -4.70
CA HIS A 319 -11.84 -3.33 -4.10
C HIS A 319 -12.44 -4.42 -3.22
N CYS A 320 -13.40 -4.00 -2.42
CA CYS A 320 -14.31 -4.86 -1.66
C CYS A 320 -15.72 -4.26 -1.72
N ILE A 321 -16.65 -4.70 -0.87
CA ILE A 321 -18.04 -4.18 -0.88
C ILE A 321 -18.08 -2.66 -0.76
N SER A 322 -17.48 -2.10 0.30
CA SER A 322 -17.56 -0.69 0.66
C SER A 322 -16.37 0.13 0.19
N GLY A 323 -15.24 -0.53 -0.02
CA GLY A 323 -13.93 0.10 -0.14
C GLY A 323 -13.38 0.68 1.18
N TRP A 324 -13.94 0.27 2.35
CA TRP A 324 -13.60 0.82 3.68
C TRP A 324 -12.79 -0.12 4.58
N ASP A 325 -12.82 -1.44 4.38
CA ASP A 325 -12.18 -2.42 5.26
C ASP A 325 -10.94 -3.06 4.60
N ARG A 326 -11.16 -4.00 3.70
CA ARG A 326 -10.13 -4.83 3.07
C ARG A 326 -9.33 -4.06 2.03
N THR A 327 -10.00 -3.14 1.34
CA THR A 327 -9.36 -2.26 0.35
C THR A 327 -8.24 -1.42 0.95
N PRO A 328 -8.46 -0.59 2.00
CA PRO A 328 -7.36 0.16 2.59
C PRO A 328 -6.29 -0.74 3.21
N LEU A 329 -6.64 -1.91 3.78
CA LEU A 329 -5.65 -2.90 4.24
C LEU A 329 -4.65 -3.26 3.12
N PHE A 330 -5.12 -3.77 1.98
CA PHE A 330 -4.22 -4.21 0.91
C PHE A 330 -3.55 -3.04 0.16
N VAL A 331 -4.21 -1.89 0.03
CA VAL A 331 -3.59 -0.69 -0.53
C VAL A 331 -2.43 -0.21 0.35
N SER A 332 -2.63 -0.15 1.67
CA SER A 332 -1.59 0.25 2.62
C SER A 332 -0.45 -0.76 2.67
N LEU A 333 -0.73 -2.07 2.66
CA LEU A 333 0.31 -3.09 2.63
C LEU A 333 1.13 -3.04 1.33
N LEU A 334 0.50 -2.79 0.18
CA LEU A 334 1.22 -2.55 -1.08
C LEU A 334 2.11 -1.31 -0.99
N ARG A 335 1.55 -0.17 -0.53
CA ARG A 335 2.31 1.08 -0.38
C ARG A 335 3.53 0.90 0.52
N LEU A 336 3.34 0.33 1.70
CA LEU A 336 4.40 0.15 2.70
C LEU A 336 5.43 -0.89 2.25
N SER A 337 5.01 -1.95 1.57
CA SER A 337 5.92 -2.95 1.00
C SER A 337 6.80 -2.35 -0.09
N LEU A 338 6.22 -1.61 -1.03
CA LEU A 338 6.95 -0.91 -2.10
C LEU A 338 7.86 0.19 -1.53
N TRP A 339 7.38 0.95 -0.54
CA TRP A 339 8.17 1.98 0.14
C TRP A 339 9.36 1.37 0.88
N ALA A 340 9.20 0.23 1.54
CA ALA A 340 10.31 -0.44 2.23
C ALA A 340 11.42 -0.89 1.25
N ASP A 341 11.07 -1.08 -0.03
CA ASP A 341 12.04 -1.32 -1.10
C ASP A 341 12.59 -0.03 -1.72
N GLY A 342 12.13 1.15 -1.28
CA GLY A 342 12.45 2.44 -1.91
C GLY A 342 11.89 2.60 -3.32
N ALA A 343 10.87 1.82 -3.67
CA ALA A 343 10.26 1.81 -5.01
C ALA A 343 9.15 2.86 -5.18
N VAL A 344 8.59 3.35 -4.08
CA VAL A 344 7.62 4.46 -4.04
C VAL A 344 7.90 5.31 -2.82
N HIS A 345 7.56 6.61 -2.86
CA HIS A 345 7.74 7.52 -1.73
C HIS A 345 9.18 7.50 -1.16
N ALA A 346 10.19 7.40 -2.04
CA ALA A 346 11.55 7.09 -1.67
C ALA A 346 12.19 8.09 -0.69
N SER A 347 11.78 9.35 -0.71
CA SER A 347 12.28 10.39 0.20
C SER A 347 11.56 10.45 1.56
N LEU A 348 10.45 9.73 1.72
CA LEU A 348 9.67 9.79 2.95
C LEU A 348 10.29 8.94 4.07
N GLU A 349 10.42 9.55 5.24
CA GLU A 349 10.84 8.90 6.48
C GLU A 349 9.73 7.97 7.04
N PRO A 350 10.05 7.02 7.95
CA PRO A 350 9.07 6.10 8.52
C PRO A 350 7.81 6.78 9.10
N ALA A 351 7.97 7.89 9.83
CA ALA A 351 6.85 8.64 10.38
C ALA A 351 5.99 9.32 9.30
N GLU A 352 6.60 9.75 8.20
CA GLU A 352 5.93 10.48 7.12
C GLU A 352 5.13 9.52 6.22
N ILE A 353 5.70 8.35 5.87
CA ILE A 353 4.94 7.33 5.14
C ILE A 353 3.82 6.76 6.00
N LEU A 354 4.02 6.63 7.31
CA LEU A 354 2.97 6.23 8.25
C LEU A 354 1.83 7.25 8.28
N TYR A 355 2.17 8.53 8.43
CA TYR A 355 1.19 9.62 8.39
C TYR A 355 0.41 9.60 7.08
N LEU A 356 1.10 9.54 5.93
CA LEU A 356 0.47 9.50 4.61
C LEU A 356 -0.48 8.30 4.48
N THR A 357 -0.05 7.12 4.95
CA THR A 357 -0.84 5.89 4.89
C THR A 357 -2.10 6.02 5.75
N ILE A 358 -2.01 6.47 7.00
CA ILE A 358 -3.17 6.66 7.88
C ILE A 358 -4.10 7.75 7.32
N ALA A 359 -3.56 8.91 6.94
CA ALA A 359 -4.35 10.04 6.49
C ALA A 359 -5.03 9.74 5.16
N TYR A 360 -4.26 9.32 4.16
CA TYR A 360 -4.74 9.20 2.78
C TYR A 360 -5.37 7.83 2.50
N ASP A 361 -4.78 6.71 2.93
CA ASP A 361 -5.38 5.41 2.63
C ASP A 361 -6.55 5.07 3.57
N TRP A 362 -6.58 5.58 4.80
CA TRP A 362 -7.64 5.28 5.75
C TRP A 362 -8.62 6.44 5.93
N PHE A 363 -8.18 7.53 6.54
CA PHE A 363 -9.06 8.60 7.03
C PHE A 363 -9.80 9.34 5.90
N LEU A 364 -9.09 9.94 4.95
CA LEU A 364 -9.66 10.82 3.91
C LEU A 364 -10.55 10.08 2.89
N PHE A 365 -10.44 8.76 2.81
CA PHE A 365 -11.35 7.93 2.01
C PHE A 365 -12.60 7.50 2.79
N GLY A 366 -12.96 8.25 3.83
CA GLY A 366 -14.21 8.10 4.55
C GLY A 366 -14.34 6.77 5.28
N THR A 367 -13.21 6.08 5.50
CA THR A 367 -13.18 4.88 6.34
C THR A 367 -13.66 5.29 7.72
N CYS A 368 -14.73 4.63 8.15
CA CYS A 368 -15.49 5.05 9.31
C CYS A 368 -15.03 4.27 10.54
N CYS A 369 -14.42 4.94 11.51
CA CYS A 369 -14.30 4.36 12.85
C CYS A 369 -15.43 4.82 13.79
N PHE A 370 -16.42 5.60 13.33
CA PHE A 370 -17.49 6.18 14.15
C PHE A 370 -18.91 5.92 13.62
N PHE A 371 -19.68 5.04 14.27
CA PHE A 371 -21.15 5.02 14.13
C PHE A 371 -21.83 4.45 15.39
N LEU A 372 -22.99 5.00 15.74
CA LEU A 372 -23.81 4.76 16.94
C LEU A 372 -24.37 3.33 17.14
N ASN A 373 -23.91 2.31 16.38
CA ASN A 373 -24.42 0.94 16.52
C ASN A 373 -23.31 -0.09 16.19
N GLN A 374 -22.65 -0.64 17.23
CA GLN A 374 -21.87 -1.90 17.32
C GLN A 374 -20.74 -2.21 16.28
N THR A 375 -20.73 -1.58 15.10
CA THR A 375 -19.73 -1.78 14.03
C THR A 375 -18.44 -0.96 14.26
N LEU A 376 -18.50 -0.03 15.22
CA LEU A 376 -17.42 0.84 15.71
C LEU A 376 -16.12 0.07 16.00
N PHE A 377 -16.30 -1.11 16.60
CA PHE A 377 -15.24 -1.88 17.20
C PHE A 377 -14.34 -2.56 16.16
N PHE A 378 -14.93 -2.99 15.04
CA PHE A 378 -14.34 -3.94 14.11
C PHE A 378 -13.40 -3.30 13.09
N LEU A 379 -13.75 -2.10 12.58
CA LEU A 379 -12.89 -1.38 11.61
C LEU A 379 -11.57 -0.90 12.24
N LEU A 380 -11.59 -0.61 13.53
CA LEU A 380 -10.39 -0.28 14.28
C LEU A 380 -9.46 -1.49 14.44
N GLN A 381 -9.99 -2.72 14.52
CA GLN A 381 -9.18 -3.93 14.64
C GLN A 381 -8.44 -4.26 13.35
N ILE A 382 -9.10 -4.16 12.19
CA ILE A 382 -8.43 -4.33 10.88
C ILE A 382 -7.42 -3.21 10.61
N PHE A 383 -7.69 -1.98 11.05
CA PHE A 383 -6.73 -0.88 11.01
C PHE A 383 -5.48 -1.20 11.84
N PHE A 384 -5.64 -1.64 13.09
CA PHE A 384 -4.53 -2.07 13.93
C PHE A 384 -3.77 -3.26 13.32
N PHE A 385 -4.50 -4.25 12.80
CA PHE A 385 -3.92 -5.40 12.10
C PHE A 385 -3.03 -4.95 10.94
N CYS A 386 -3.46 -3.99 10.10
CA CYS A 386 -2.70 -3.50 8.95
C CYS A 386 -1.25 -3.13 9.32
N PHE A 387 -1.05 -2.36 10.40
CA PHE A 387 0.27 -1.91 10.81
C PHE A 387 0.99 -2.92 11.71
N ASN A 388 0.27 -3.68 12.54
CA ASN A 388 0.90 -4.76 13.32
C ASN A 388 1.42 -5.89 12.40
N PHE A 389 0.76 -6.10 11.26
CA PHE A 389 1.08 -7.14 10.27
C PHE A 389 2.42 -6.90 9.56
N LEU A 390 2.98 -5.68 9.62
CA LEU A 390 4.27 -5.37 8.97
C LEU A 390 5.40 -6.30 9.42
N LYS A 391 5.35 -6.81 10.66
CA LYS A 391 6.30 -7.81 11.20
C LYS A 391 6.34 -9.11 10.39
N HIS A 392 5.28 -9.43 9.65
CA HIS A 392 5.16 -10.65 8.85
C HIS A 392 5.65 -10.49 7.41
N ILE A 393 6.04 -9.28 6.98
CA ILE A 393 6.44 -9.00 5.58
C ILE A 393 7.84 -8.38 5.45
N VAL A 394 8.65 -8.48 6.51
CA VAL A 394 10.03 -7.98 6.57
C VAL A 394 10.99 -8.71 5.63
N SER A 395 10.69 -9.95 5.27
CA SER A 395 11.56 -10.78 4.43
C SER A 395 11.56 -10.31 2.97
N GLU A 396 12.65 -10.61 2.25
CA GLU A 396 12.82 -10.35 0.81
C GLU A 396 11.76 -11.03 -0.08
N LYS A 397 11.02 -12.03 0.43
CA LYS A 397 9.90 -12.67 -0.30
C LYS A 397 8.77 -11.69 -0.68
N PHE A 398 8.71 -10.54 -0.01
CA PHE A 398 7.75 -9.48 -0.27
C PHE A 398 8.39 -8.25 -0.92
N SER A 399 9.66 -8.36 -1.34
CA SER A 399 10.34 -7.29 -2.05
C SER A 399 10.03 -7.34 -3.54
N VAL A 400 9.88 -6.17 -4.17
CA VAL A 400 9.83 -6.04 -5.64
C VAL A 400 11.22 -5.88 -6.27
N LYS A 401 12.26 -5.68 -5.46
CA LYS A 401 13.64 -5.65 -5.96
C LYS A 401 14.08 -7.06 -6.35
N LYS A 402 14.57 -7.22 -7.58
CA LYS A 402 15.23 -8.47 -7.99
C LYS A 402 16.44 -8.69 -7.09
N GLN A 403 16.50 -9.81 -6.36
CA GLN A 403 17.70 -10.19 -5.63
C GLN A 403 18.87 -10.27 -6.62
N ARG A 404 19.83 -9.35 -6.51
CA ARG A 404 21.14 -9.58 -7.09
C ARG A 404 21.74 -10.72 -6.29
N CYS A 405 21.81 -11.90 -6.89
CA CYS A 405 22.57 -13.01 -6.34
C CYS A 405 24.04 -12.55 -6.31
N VAL A 406 24.47 -11.98 -5.18
CA VAL A 406 25.88 -11.78 -4.91
C VAL A 406 26.41 -13.15 -4.57
N ILE A 407 26.81 -13.90 -5.62
CA ILE A 407 27.73 -15.02 -5.42
C ILE A 407 28.90 -14.43 -4.63
N PRO A 408 29.23 -14.94 -3.43
CA PRO A 408 30.38 -14.47 -2.70
C PRO A 408 31.61 -14.82 -3.55
N PHE A 409 32.08 -13.86 -4.34
CA PHE A 409 33.38 -13.97 -4.98
C PHE A 409 34.39 -14.05 -3.84
N LEU A 410 34.90 -15.26 -3.63
CA LEU A 410 36.06 -15.53 -2.82
C LEU A 410 37.14 -14.52 -3.23
N ARG A 411 37.48 -13.58 -2.33
CA ARG A 411 38.55 -12.60 -2.54
C ARG A 411 39.84 -13.36 -2.86
N LYS A 412 40.23 -13.40 -4.13
CA LYS A 412 41.64 -13.44 -4.52
C LYS A 412 42.11 -12.01 -4.74
N GLY A 413 43.29 -11.71 -4.20
CA GLY A 413 43.87 -10.37 -4.07
C GLY A 413 44.15 -9.62 -5.37
N PRO A 414 44.72 -8.41 -5.27
CA PRO A 414 44.56 -7.35 -6.26
C PRO A 414 45.60 -7.45 -7.37
N THR A 415 45.16 -7.35 -8.63
CA THR A 415 46.05 -6.98 -9.74
C THR A 415 45.30 -6.11 -10.75
N SER A 416 45.79 -4.86 -10.83
CA SER A 416 45.85 -3.95 -12.00
C SER A 416 44.61 -3.70 -12.86
N SER A 417 44.21 -2.42 -12.90
CA SER A 417 43.31 -1.80 -13.88
C SER A 417 43.57 -2.23 -15.34
N PRO A 418 42.52 -2.26 -16.16
CA PRO A 418 42.64 -1.90 -17.57
C PRO A 418 41.89 -0.61 -17.90
N GLN A 419 42.54 0.20 -18.71
CA GLN A 419 42.05 1.43 -19.30
C GLN A 419 40.77 1.21 -20.13
N MET A 420 39.99 2.28 -20.23
CA MET A 420 38.88 2.41 -21.17
C MET A 420 39.36 2.16 -22.61
N VAL A 421 38.70 1.22 -23.30
CA VAL A 421 38.73 1.14 -24.75
C VAL A 421 37.29 1.23 -25.24
N VAL A 422 37.02 2.33 -25.94
CA VAL A 422 35.81 2.57 -26.74
C VAL A 422 35.77 1.53 -27.86
N TRP A 423 34.66 0.80 -28.00
CA TRP A 423 34.39 -0.01 -29.19
C TRP A 423 33.12 0.48 -29.88
N ASN A 424 33.31 0.97 -31.11
CA ASN A 424 32.26 1.38 -32.02
C ASN A 424 32.27 0.43 -33.22
N LYS A 425 31.12 -0.19 -33.48
CA LYS A 425 30.56 -0.74 -34.74
C LYS A 425 31.18 -1.95 -35.49
N GLN A 426 30.21 -2.82 -35.84
CA GLN A 426 29.95 -3.54 -37.10
C GLN A 426 30.48 -4.97 -37.31
N ASN A 427 29.50 -5.88 -37.49
CA ASN A 427 29.61 -7.22 -38.10
C ASN A 427 30.05 -7.12 -39.58
N PRO A 428 30.65 -8.18 -40.16
CA PRO A 428 29.85 -9.21 -40.85
C PRO A 428 30.35 -10.67 -40.72
N VAL A 429 29.47 -11.57 -41.16
CA VAL A 429 29.48 -13.03 -41.40
C VAL A 429 30.70 -13.59 -42.17
N ASP A 430 31.28 -14.74 -41.77
CA ASP A 430 31.05 -16.10 -42.33
C ASP A 430 31.97 -17.21 -41.78
N GLU A 431 31.47 -18.46 -41.91
CA GLU A 431 31.97 -19.85 -41.74
C GLU A 431 33.46 -20.18 -41.47
N HIS A 432 33.72 -21.14 -40.56
CA HIS A 432 34.07 -22.54 -40.84
C HIS A 432 34.79 -23.25 -39.66
N LEU A 433 34.49 -24.54 -39.50
CA LEU A 433 34.94 -25.51 -38.50
C LEU A 433 36.46 -25.78 -38.48
N SER A 434 37.05 -26.01 -37.28
CA SER A 434 37.84 -27.22 -36.93
C SER A 434 38.54 -27.12 -35.54
N HIS A 435 38.24 -28.07 -34.66
CA HIS A 435 39.13 -28.60 -33.59
C HIS A 435 40.03 -29.71 -34.19
N PRO A 436 41.11 -30.24 -33.55
CA PRO A 436 41.26 -30.46 -32.10
C PRO A 436 42.66 -30.34 -31.46
N LEU A 437 42.63 -30.34 -30.11
CA LEU A 437 43.55 -30.95 -29.12
C LEU A 437 45.01 -31.23 -29.50
N ASN A 438 45.94 -30.78 -28.65
CA ASN A 438 46.77 -31.76 -27.93
C ASN A 438 47.40 -31.23 -26.63
N GLU A 439 47.43 -32.14 -25.66
CA GLU A 439 48.09 -32.07 -24.36
C GLU A 439 49.62 -32.03 -24.51
N ALA A 440 50.31 -31.41 -23.54
CA ALA A 440 51.52 -31.99 -22.96
C ALA A 440 51.93 -31.28 -21.67
N ARG A 441 52.13 -32.11 -20.64
CA ARG A 441 52.75 -31.83 -19.35
C ARG A 441 54.24 -31.49 -19.50
N SER A 442 54.77 -30.74 -18.53
CA SER A 442 56.02 -30.98 -17.75
C SER A 442 56.35 -29.67 -17.01
N SER A 443 56.38 -29.59 -15.67
CA SER A 443 57.37 -30.14 -14.71
C SER A 443 58.79 -29.62 -14.93
N SER A 444 59.27 -28.73 -14.04
CA SER A 444 60.67 -28.56 -13.52
C SER A 444 60.76 -27.20 -12.81
N SER A 445 60.88 -27.08 -11.48
CA SER A 445 62.05 -27.31 -10.60
C SER A 445 63.02 -26.11 -10.46
N SER A 446 63.09 -25.61 -9.22
CA SER A 446 64.31 -25.19 -8.47
C SER A 446 64.93 -23.79 -8.62
N SER A 447 64.97 -23.05 -7.50
CA SER A 447 66.17 -22.49 -6.82
C SER A 447 65.71 -21.48 -5.74
N SER A 448 65.78 -21.81 -4.44
CA SER A 448 66.89 -21.59 -3.50
C SER A 448 67.40 -20.15 -3.39
N ASN A 449 67.19 -19.51 -2.24
CA ASN A 449 68.28 -18.88 -1.45
C ASN A 449 67.85 -18.56 -0.02
N GLN A 450 68.81 -18.80 0.88
CA GLN A 450 68.79 -18.64 2.33
C GLN A 450 69.01 -17.18 2.74
N SER A 451 68.57 -16.81 3.95
CA SER A 451 69.47 -16.39 5.05
C SER A 451 68.69 -15.92 6.28
N GLU A 452 69.11 -16.40 7.44
CA GLU A 452 68.66 -16.01 8.78
C GLU A 452 69.16 -14.61 9.19
N HIS A 453 68.40 -13.90 10.03
CA HIS A 453 68.89 -13.22 11.24
C HIS A 453 67.69 -12.78 12.10
N GLY A 454 67.73 -13.14 13.39
CA GLY A 454 66.71 -12.79 14.38
C GLY A 454 67.02 -11.51 15.16
N ILE A 455 66.02 -11.03 15.92
CA ILE A 455 66.08 -10.59 17.33
C ILE A 455 64.81 -9.77 17.69
N THR A 456 64.07 -10.26 18.70
CA THR A 456 63.12 -9.60 19.65
C THR A 456 61.95 -8.77 19.07
N ARG A 457 60.72 -8.74 19.59
CA ARG A 457 60.20 -8.89 20.96
C ARG A 457 58.65 -8.94 20.89
N THR A 458 58.05 -9.56 21.91
CA THR A 458 56.72 -9.27 22.53
C THR A 458 55.41 -9.46 21.76
N GLY A 459 54.52 -10.27 22.36
CA GLY A 459 53.08 -9.96 22.39
C GLY A 459 52.16 -11.04 21.84
N SER A 460 52.00 -12.13 22.59
CA SER A 460 50.89 -13.08 22.41
C SER A 460 49.54 -12.39 22.63
N SER A 461 48.66 -12.42 21.63
CA SER A 461 47.24 -12.08 21.73
C SER A 461 46.38 -13.33 21.56
N PRO A 462 45.27 -13.45 22.32
CA PRO A 462 44.57 -14.70 22.55
C PRO A 462 43.64 -15.07 21.40
N LEU A 463 43.35 -16.37 21.32
CA LEU A 463 42.34 -17.00 20.47
C LEU A 463 41.05 -16.16 20.40
N ALA A 464 40.75 -15.64 19.21
CA ALA A 464 39.49 -14.97 18.94
C ALA A 464 38.35 -16.00 19.00
N VAL A 465 37.53 -15.91 20.05
CA VAL A 465 36.21 -16.53 20.11
C VAL A 465 35.40 -16.00 18.93
N PRO A 466 34.67 -16.83 18.16
CA PRO A 466 33.81 -16.33 17.09
C PRO A 466 32.75 -15.42 17.71
N GLY A 467 32.91 -14.11 17.50
CA GLY A 467 31.88 -13.14 17.85
C GLY A 467 30.58 -13.55 17.16
N ARG A 468 29.52 -13.69 17.95
CA ARG A 468 28.13 -13.76 17.49
C ARG A 468 27.94 -12.63 16.47
N ARG A 469 27.87 -12.94 15.18
CA ARG A 469 27.38 -11.98 14.19
C ARG A 469 25.92 -11.76 14.55
N CYS A 470 25.60 -10.61 15.15
CA CYS A 470 24.23 -10.10 15.05
C CYS A 470 23.88 -10.11 13.56
N PRO A 471 22.80 -10.77 13.13
CA PRO A 471 22.38 -10.64 11.74
C PRO A 471 22.10 -9.14 11.53
N PHE A 472 22.85 -8.51 10.63
CA PHE A 472 22.51 -7.17 10.18
C PHE A 472 21.08 -7.25 9.62
N LEU A 473 20.15 -6.51 10.23
CA LEU A 473 18.77 -6.41 9.73
C LEU A 473 18.83 -5.93 8.27
N SER A 474 18.01 -6.49 7.39
CA SER A 474 17.90 -5.94 6.04
C SER A 474 17.34 -4.51 6.12
N GLU A 475 17.69 -3.65 5.16
CA GLU A 475 17.16 -2.29 5.10
C GLU A 475 15.62 -2.30 5.09
N ARG A 476 15.03 -3.22 4.34
CA ARG A 476 13.59 -3.47 4.31
C ARG A 476 13.03 -3.79 5.70
N GLN A 477 13.67 -4.71 6.42
CA GLN A 477 13.27 -5.09 7.77
C GLN A 477 13.29 -3.88 8.70
N ALA A 478 14.40 -3.13 8.73
CA ALA A 478 14.54 -1.94 9.57
C ALA A 478 13.48 -0.87 9.26
N ARG A 479 13.18 -0.62 7.99
CA ARG A 479 12.16 0.34 7.55
C ARG A 479 10.75 -0.04 8.01
N LEU A 480 10.36 -1.30 7.79
CA LEU A 480 9.04 -1.79 8.19
C LEU A 480 8.86 -1.87 9.70
N GLU A 481 9.90 -2.29 10.43
CA GLU A 481 9.90 -2.31 11.90
C GLU A 481 9.78 -0.88 12.46
N SER A 482 10.49 0.09 11.89
CA SER A 482 10.40 1.51 12.30
C SER A 482 8.98 2.07 12.12
N VAL A 483 8.33 1.82 10.98
CA VAL A 483 6.92 2.24 10.76
C VAL A 483 6.00 1.60 11.80
N ARG A 484 6.17 0.30 12.04
CA ARG A 484 5.37 -0.43 13.02
C ARG A 484 5.56 0.10 14.43
N GLU A 485 6.79 0.41 14.83
CA GLU A 485 7.11 0.95 16.16
C GLU A 485 6.49 2.33 16.38
N VAL A 486 6.65 3.25 15.42
CA VAL A 486 6.03 4.59 15.49
C VAL A 486 4.50 4.47 15.57
N PHE A 487 3.91 3.56 14.79
CA PHE A 487 2.48 3.29 14.86
C PHE A 487 2.06 2.76 16.23
N LEU A 488 2.72 1.73 16.75
CA LEU A 488 2.35 1.11 18.03
C LEU A 488 2.48 2.10 19.20
N ALA A 489 3.54 2.92 19.21
CA ALA A 489 3.71 3.98 20.18
C ALA A 489 2.52 4.95 20.14
N ALA A 490 2.24 5.55 18.98
CA ALA A 490 1.17 6.53 18.82
C ALA A 490 -0.25 5.94 19.01
N TYR A 491 -0.46 4.69 18.60
CA TYR A 491 -1.74 4.01 18.78
C TYR A 491 -1.99 3.71 20.27
N SER A 492 -0.95 3.32 21.00
CA SER A 492 -1.06 3.01 22.43
C SER A 492 -1.33 4.26 23.31
N SER A 493 -0.77 5.41 22.94
CA SER A 493 -1.02 6.67 23.65
C SER A 493 -2.41 7.26 23.41
N THR A 494 -3.05 6.91 22.29
CA THR A 494 -4.31 7.53 21.84
C THR A 494 -5.54 6.67 22.08
N VAL A 495 -5.54 5.46 21.52
CA VAL A 495 -6.70 4.56 21.45
C VAL A 495 -6.48 3.33 22.31
N GLY A 496 -5.27 2.76 22.28
CA GLY A 496 -4.92 1.56 22.99
C GLY A 496 -4.26 1.84 24.34
N LEU A 497 -5.02 2.27 25.36
CA LEU A 497 -4.71 2.24 26.82
C LEU A 497 -5.23 3.47 27.61
N LYS A 498 -6.41 4.03 27.29
CA LYS A 498 -7.17 4.70 28.36
C LYS A 498 -7.77 3.60 29.24
N SER A 499 -7.02 3.17 30.26
CA SER A 499 -7.51 2.22 31.25
C SER A 499 -8.81 2.78 31.84
N SER A 500 -9.93 2.10 31.63
CA SER A 500 -11.00 2.15 32.62
C SER A 500 -10.39 1.80 33.97
N ALA A 501 -10.76 2.55 35.01
CA ALA A 501 -10.30 2.41 36.39
C ALA A 501 -10.13 0.94 36.84
N PRO A 502 -9.17 0.65 37.73
CA PRO A 502 -8.77 -0.71 38.05
C PRO A 502 -9.98 -1.51 38.57
N SER A 503 -10.39 -2.52 37.81
CA SER A 503 -11.17 -3.62 38.35
C SER A 503 -10.21 -4.57 39.07
N PRO A 504 -10.60 -5.16 40.23
CA PRO A 504 -9.67 -5.84 41.15
C PRO A 504 -9.19 -7.22 40.70
N SER A 505 -9.21 -7.52 39.40
CA SER A 505 -8.74 -8.78 38.83
C SER A 505 -7.63 -8.48 37.84
N GLY A 506 -6.38 -8.74 38.26
CA GLY A 506 -5.17 -8.46 37.49
C GLY A 506 -5.15 -9.20 36.16
N ALA A 507 -5.36 -8.46 35.07
CA ALA A 507 -5.10 -8.90 33.71
C ALA A 507 -4.69 -7.68 32.87
N ILE A 508 -3.50 -7.16 33.15
CA ILE A 508 -2.80 -6.18 32.30
C ILE A 508 -1.61 -6.94 31.71
N SER A 509 -1.74 -7.61 30.55
CA SER A 509 -0.56 -8.33 29.99
C SER A 509 -0.52 -8.62 28.49
N GLY A 510 -1.53 -8.36 27.67
CA GLY A 510 -1.43 -8.71 26.22
C GLY A 510 -0.66 -7.69 25.38
N LEU A 511 -1.23 -6.48 25.25
CA LEU A 511 -0.71 -5.42 24.38
C LEU A 511 0.59 -4.79 24.90
N LEU A 512 0.71 -4.61 26.22
CA LEU A 512 1.92 -4.10 26.86
C LEU A 512 3.10 -5.07 26.75
N GLU A 513 2.84 -6.37 26.75
CA GLU A 513 3.88 -7.39 26.56
C GLU A 513 4.31 -7.47 25.09
N GLN A 514 3.38 -7.32 24.13
CA GLN A 514 3.73 -7.15 22.71
C GLN A 514 4.48 -5.85 22.43
N PHE A 515 4.11 -4.75 23.10
CA PHE A 515 4.83 -3.48 23.06
C PHE A 515 6.23 -3.64 23.65
N ALA A 516 6.39 -4.21 24.85
CA ALA A 516 7.68 -4.45 25.50
C ALA A 516 8.59 -5.38 24.68
N ARG A 517 8.03 -6.39 24.00
CA ARG A 517 8.75 -7.24 23.04
C ARG A 517 9.13 -6.48 21.76
N GLY A 518 8.34 -5.50 21.35
CA GLY A 518 8.60 -4.64 20.17
C GLY A 518 9.63 -3.53 20.41
N VAL A 519 9.70 -2.95 21.61
CA VAL A 519 10.62 -1.83 21.94
C VAL A 519 11.91 -2.26 22.68
N GLY A 520 12.15 -3.56 22.83
CA GLY A 520 13.38 -4.07 23.46
C GLY A 520 13.51 -3.82 24.97
N LEU A 521 12.42 -3.48 25.67
CA LEU A 521 12.44 -3.29 27.13
C LEU A 521 12.37 -4.65 27.84
N ARG A 522 13.54 -5.29 28.03
CA ARG A 522 13.69 -6.36 29.02
C ARG A 522 13.64 -5.73 30.42
N GLY A 523 12.48 -5.86 31.09
CA GLY A 523 12.36 -5.51 32.50
C GLY A 523 13.24 -6.41 33.37
N THR A 524 14.29 -5.85 33.95
CA THR A 524 15.01 -6.43 35.08
C THR A 524 14.17 -6.22 36.34
N ASN A 525 13.30 -7.18 36.66
CA ASN A 525 12.71 -7.26 38.00
C ASN A 525 13.56 -8.22 38.82
N ALA A 526 14.48 -7.66 39.60
CA ALA A 526 15.03 -8.33 40.77
C ALA A 526 13.92 -8.39 41.83
N ILE A 527 13.71 -9.60 42.34
CA ILE A 527 12.83 -9.92 43.46
C ILE A 527 13.42 -9.30 44.73
N VAL A 528 12.60 -8.62 45.53
CA VAL A 528 12.62 -8.69 47.00
C VAL A 528 11.18 -8.87 47.47
#